data_AF-A0A9P4PS06-F1
#
_entry.id   AF-A0A9P4PS06-F1
#
_cell.length_a   1.000
_cell.length_b   1.000
_cell.length_c   1.000
_cell.angle_alpha   90.00
_cell.angle_beta   90.00
_cell.angle_gamma   90.00
#
_symmetry.space_group_name_H-M   'P 1'
#
loop_
_entity.id
_entity.type
_entity.pdbx_description
1 polymer ?
#
loop_
_entity_poly.entity_id
_entity_poly.type
_entity_poly.pdbx_seq_one_letter_code
_entity_poly.pdbx_strand_id
1 'polypeptide(L)'
;MAGSIATKPESIQGASGIKLRINFKLNTIRVTKPKKRNASSLDDEALDGLRAHFRKETGFSAARIAGYSKEELEVAITLAAMPFGPPANKKLKSEHDDVIILKSTQATRKQRIVNHTHPAEALLILGATKAGSDIYDSDAESLDGDIAASTTSKPELFRNIQWGPAASDTSNDADFPTEPSFDQFVPGRWERLADGSLKDQKHKLLVRLTAKDGRKMIFKNPPPKDWNNQKAITALNKRVSQQIRRNTSVRFRLEVESYVREERVWINDHLVNGKPENGWKVFVAEFNAAFAGKMLEGCEAVRPVRTHSSLTKEIERFGKGFYAKGKVPEIQSKGGKKVKSKEVDEEEEV
;
A
#
# COMPACT_ATOMS: atom_id res chain seq x y z
N MET A 1 -10.60 -55.68 10.82
CA MET A 1 -9.23 -55.67 11.35
C MET A 1 -8.44 -54.56 10.65
N ALA A 2 -8.25 -53.40 11.30
CA ALA A 2 -7.42 -52.33 10.75
C ALA A 2 -6.01 -52.42 11.37
N GLY A 3 -5.04 -52.84 10.56
CA GLY A 3 -3.64 -52.91 10.96
C GLY A 3 -3.02 -51.51 11.06
N SER A 4 -2.49 -51.17 12.24
CA SER A 4 -1.71 -49.95 12.47
C SER A 4 -0.29 -50.16 11.90
N ILE A 5 0.04 -49.46 10.82
CA ILE A 5 1.41 -49.41 10.30
C ILE A 5 2.21 -48.46 11.20
N ALA A 6 3.07 -49.03 12.05
CA ALA A 6 4.06 -48.26 12.80
C ALA A 6 5.24 -47.92 11.88
N THR A 7 5.22 -46.72 11.30
CA THR A 7 6.39 -46.19 10.58
C THR A 7 7.48 -45.82 11.58
N LYS A 8 8.66 -46.44 11.42
CA LYS A 8 9.87 -46.10 12.20
C LYS A 8 10.32 -44.67 11.84
N PRO A 9 10.87 -43.91 12.79
CA PRO A 9 11.43 -42.59 12.48
C PRO A 9 12.62 -42.72 11.53
N GLU A 10 12.62 -41.92 10.47
CA GLU A 10 13.73 -41.83 9.52
C GLU A 10 14.79 -40.85 10.05
N SER A 11 16.06 -41.24 9.88
CA SER A 11 17.20 -40.38 10.20
C SER A 11 18.00 -40.10 8.95
N ILE A 12 18.23 -38.81 8.69
CA ILE A 12 19.04 -38.35 7.56
C ILE A 12 20.29 -37.69 8.15
N GLN A 13 21.46 -38.08 7.67
CA GLN A 13 22.75 -37.52 8.08
C GLN A 13 23.40 -36.84 6.88
N GLY A 14 23.55 -35.52 6.96
CA GLY A 14 24.26 -34.73 5.96
C GLY A 14 25.77 -34.73 6.16
N ALA A 15 26.52 -34.32 5.13
CA ALA A 15 27.98 -34.26 5.14
C ALA A 15 28.57 -33.37 6.25
N SER A 16 27.79 -32.42 6.78
CA SER A 16 28.15 -31.55 7.91
C SER A 16 28.09 -32.23 9.29
N GLY A 17 27.76 -33.53 9.35
CA GLY A 17 27.62 -34.27 10.60
C GLY A 17 26.35 -33.94 11.39
N ILE A 18 25.48 -33.07 10.85
CA ILE A 18 24.17 -32.77 11.41
C ILE A 18 23.25 -33.97 11.16
N LYS A 19 22.71 -34.54 12.24
CA LYS A 19 21.66 -35.57 12.18
C LYS A 19 20.31 -34.92 12.39
N LEU A 20 19.43 -35.11 11.41
CA LEU A 20 18.02 -34.76 11.51
C LEU A 20 17.23 -36.02 11.86
N ARG A 21 16.46 -35.95 12.95
CA ARG A 21 15.44 -36.95 13.25
C ARG A 21 14.08 -36.33 12.98
N ILE A 22 13.35 -36.94 12.05
CA ILE A 22 12.01 -36.50 11.66
C ILE A 22 11.01 -37.47 12.26
N ASN A 23 10.10 -36.95 13.10
CA ASN A 23 9.01 -37.73 13.65
C ASN A 23 7.70 -37.30 12.99
N PHE A 24 7.29 -38.05 11.97
CA PHE A 24 6.09 -37.77 11.18
C PHE A 24 4.78 -37.88 11.98
N LYS A 25 4.75 -38.69 13.06
CA LYS A 25 3.56 -38.82 13.91
C LYS A 25 3.35 -37.60 14.81
N LEU A 26 4.44 -37.01 15.29
CA LEU A 26 4.39 -35.86 16.21
C LEU A 26 4.60 -34.52 15.50
N ASN A 27 4.80 -34.54 14.19
CA ASN A 27 5.12 -33.36 13.39
C ASN A 27 6.27 -32.50 13.99
N THR A 28 7.31 -33.19 14.48
CA THR A 28 8.46 -32.54 15.13
C THR A 28 9.77 -32.94 14.45
N ILE A 29 10.66 -31.96 14.33
CA ILE A 29 12.03 -32.16 13.83
C ILE A 29 12.99 -31.84 14.98
N ARG A 30 13.84 -32.80 15.34
CA ARG A 30 14.93 -32.58 16.30
C ARG A 30 16.26 -32.53 15.56
N VAL A 31 16.94 -31.40 15.69
CA VAL A 31 18.30 -31.18 15.17
C VAL A 31 19.29 -31.39 16.32
N THR A 32 20.12 -32.41 16.24
CA THR A 32 21.25 -32.54 17.19
C THR A 32 22.44 -31.76 16.66
N LYS A 33 22.91 -30.78 17.45
CA LYS A 33 24.02 -29.88 17.07
C LYS A 33 25.30 -30.66 16.75
N PRO A 34 26.09 -30.21 15.75
CA PRO A 34 27.42 -30.76 15.52
C PRO A 34 28.34 -30.40 16.69
N LYS A 35 29.30 -31.29 17.02
CA LYS A 35 30.43 -30.96 17.89
C LYS A 35 31.11 -29.72 17.29
N LYS A 36 31.24 -28.65 18.09
CA LYS A 36 31.98 -27.44 17.71
C LYS A 36 33.37 -27.86 17.21
N ARG A 37 33.63 -27.75 15.91
CA ARG A 37 35.00 -27.63 15.40
C ARG A 37 35.33 -26.14 15.39
N ASN A 38 36.45 -25.77 16.01
CA ASN A 38 37.01 -24.43 15.87
C ASN A 38 37.32 -24.21 14.38
N ALA A 39 36.73 -23.17 13.80
CA ALA A 39 36.68 -22.94 12.36
C ALA A 39 37.65 -21.82 11.91
N SER A 40 38.82 -21.75 12.54
CA SER A 40 39.89 -20.79 12.20
C SER A 40 40.80 -21.27 11.06
N SER A 41 40.43 -22.32 10.30
CA SER A 41 41.32 -22.98 9.34
C SER A 41 40.62 -23.44 8.04
N LEU A 42 39.61 -22.70 7.55
CA LEU A 42 39.08 -22.98 6.21
C LEU A 42 39.94 -22.22 5.21
N ASP A 43 40.52 -22.95 4.27
CA ASP A 43 41.32 -22.43 3.17
C ASP A 43 40.43 -21.82 2.08
N ASP A 44 41.06 -21.08 1.17
CA ASP A 44 40.38 -20.39 0.07
C ASP A 44 39.61 -21.37 -0.84
N GLU A 45 40.08 -22.62 -0.95
CA GLU A 45 39.43 -23.67 -1.72
C GLU A 45 38.05 -24.03 -1.14
N ALA A 46 37.92 -24.14 0.19
CA ALA A 46 36.64 -24.39 0.83
C ALA A 46 35.66 -23.20 0.71
N LEU A 47 36.17 -21.97 0.71
CA LEU A 47 35.39 -20.75 0.47
C LEU A 47 34.87 -20.69 -0.98
N ASP A 48 35.70 -21.05 -1.95
CA ASP A 48 35.29 -21.13 -3.35
C ASP A 48 34.29 -22.27 -3.60
N GLY A 49 34.42 -23.38 -2.88
CA GLY A 49 33.41 -24.44 -2.84
C GLY A 49 32.04 -23.96 -2.34
N LEU A 50 32.01 -23.15 -1.26
CA LEU A 50 30.78 -22.52 -0.74
C LEU A 50 30.16 -21.56 -1.76
N ARG A 51 30.98 -20.71 -2.41
CA ARG A 51 30.51 -19.78 -3.44
C ARG A 51 29.92 -20.52 -4.66
N ALA A 52 30.56 -21.60 -5.10
CA ALA A 52 30.08 -22.43 -6.20
C ALA A 52 28.76 -23.13 -5.85
N HIS A 53 28.63 -23.68 -4.64
CA HIS A 53 27.40 -24.28 -4.16
C HIS A 53 26.27 -23.25 -4.07
N PHE A 54 26.54 -22.07 -3.52
CA PHE A 54 25.55 -21.00 -3.40
C PHE A 54 25.07 -20.50 -4.76
N ARG A 55 25.97 -20.37 -5.74
CA ARG A 55 25.65 -20.07 -7.14
C ARG A 55 24.71 -21.12 -7.74
N LYS A 56 24.96 -22.41 -7.47
CA LYS A 56 24.13 -23.51 -7.97
C LYS A 56 22.71 -23.49 -7.39
N GLU A 57 22.58 -23.27 -6.08
CA GLU A 57 21.27 -23.34 -5.40
C GLU A 57 20.41 -22.08 -5.59
N THR A 58 21.03 -20.90 -5.73
CA THR A 58 20.30 -19.61 -5.81
C THR A 58 20.22 -19.00 -7.20
N GLY A 59 21.07 -19.42 -8.14
CA GLY A 59 21.17 -18.84 -9.48
C GLY A 59 21.81 -17.45 -9.54
N PHE A 60 22.38 -16.94 -8.43
CA PHE A 60 23.05 -15.63 -8.43
C PHE A 60 24.36 -15.63 -9.24
N SER A 61 24.70 -14.47 -9.83
CA SER A 61 25.91 -14.33 -10.64
C SER A 61 27.18 -14.35 -9.77
N ALA A 62 28.29 -14.85 -10.32
CA ALA A 62 29.57 -14.92 -9.60
C ALA A 62 30.04 -13.54 -9.10
N ALA A 63 29.83 -12.48 -9.89
CA ALA A 63 30.14 -11.10 -9.51
C ALA A 63 29.35 -10.64 -8.27
N ARG A 64 28.10 -11.11 -8.10
CA ARG A 64 27.26 -10.77 -6.96
C ARG A 64 27.68 -11.52 -5.69
N ILE A 65 28.28 -12.70 -5.82
CA ILE A 65 28.69 -13.58 -4.72
C ILE A 65 30.12 -13.26 -4.23
N ALA A 66 30.96 -12.69 -5.09
CA ALA A 66 32.37 -12.42 -4.80
C ALA A 66 32.62 -11.48 -3.60
N GLY A 67 31.66 -10.59 -3.31
CA GLY A 67 31.76 -9.62 -2.21
C GLY A 67 31.25 -10.14 -0.86
N TYR A 68 30.73 -11.36 -0.77
CA TYR A 68 30.13 -11.87 0.46
C TYR A 68 31.20 -12.42 1.40
N SER A 69 31.09 -12.09 2.69
CA SER A 69 31.92 -12.67 3.75
C SER A 69 31.58 -14.16 3.93
N LYS A 70 32.46 -14.89 4.62
CA LYS A 70 32.24 -16.30 4.97
C LYS A 70 30.95 -16.49 5.76
N GLU A 71 30.70 -15.64 6.76
CA GLU A 71 29.51 -15.68 7.60
C GLU A 71 28.23 -15.45 6.77
N GLU A 72 28.28 -14.54 5.79
CA GLU A 72 27.17 -14.26 4.88
C GLU A 72 26.87 -15.46 3.98
N LEU A 73 27.89 -16.13 3.45
CA LEU A 73 27.76 -17.34 2.63
C LEU A 73 27.21 -18.53 3.43
N GLU A 74 27.70 -18.76 4.65
CA GLU A 74 27.24 -19.85 5.52
C GLU A 74 25.76 -19.67 5.93
N VAL A 75 25.36 -18.44 6.26
CA VAL A 75 23.96 -18.10 6.56
C VAL A 75 23.08 -18.32 5.34
N ALA A 76 23.53 -17.87 4.17
CA ALA A 76 22.76 -17.95 2.94
C ALA A 76 22.57 -19.41 2.46
N ILE A 77 23.59 -20.27 2.61
CA ILE A 77 23.50 -21.71 2.31
C ILE A 77 22.60 -22.45 3.31
N THR A 78 22.70 -22.11 4.60
CA THR A 78 21.83 -22.70 5.63
C THR A 78 20.35 -22.39 5.38
N LEU A 79 20.07 -21.22 4.80
CA LEU A 79 18.71 -20.79 4.47
C LEU A 79 18.23 -21.32 3.11
N ALA A 80 19.11 -21.43 2.11
CA ALA A 80 18.78 -22.06 0.82
C ALA A 80 18.42 -23.55 0.98
N ALA A 81 18.99 -24.23 1.98
CA ALA A 81 18.67 -25.61 2.33
C ALA A 81 17.32 -25.77 3.08
N MET A 82 16.59 -24.69 3.37
CA MET A 82 15.25 -24.78 3.93
C MET A 82 14.22 -25.01 2.82
N PRO A 83 13.32 -26.00 2.93
CA PRO A 83 12.32 -26.24 1.90
C PRO A 83 11.32 -25.09 1.85
N PHE A 84 11.43 -24.24 0.82
CA PHE A 84 10.36 -23.34 0.39
C PHE A 84 9.25 -24.18 -0.24
N GLY A 85 8.39 -24.78 0.59
CA GLY A 85 7.09 -25.22 0.14
C GLY A 85 6.21 -23.98 -0.10
N PRO A 86 5.49 -23.85 -1.23
CA PRO A 86 4.46 -22.83 -1.36
C PRO A 86 3.45 -22.99 -0.20
N PRO A 87 2.89 -21.89 0.33
CA PRO A 87 1.92 -21.99 1.41
C PRO A 87 0.77 -22.90 0.97
N ALA A 88 0.41 -23.86 1.82
CA ALA A 88 -0.65 -24.81 1.55
C ALA A 88 -1.93 -24.06 1.14
N ASN A 89 -2.34 -24.25 -0.11
CA ASN A 89 -3.68 -23.96 -0.57
C ASN A 89 -4.66 -24.72 0.34
N LYS A 90 -5.27 -24.02 1.30
CA LYS A 90 -6.56 -24.45 1.84
C LYS A 90 -7.49 -24.53 0.64
N LYS A 91 -7.93 -25.75 0.30
CA LYS A 91 -9.03 -25.99 -0.63
C LYS A 91 -10.24 -25.20 -0.14
N LEU A 92 -10.45 -23.99 -0.67
CA LEU A 92 -11.74 -23.34 -0.66
C LEU A 92 -12.63 -24.17 -1.58
N LYS A 93 -13.72 -24.71 -1.04
CA LYS A 93 -14.80 -25.25 -1.84
C LYS A 93 -15.33 -24.13 -2.74
N SER A 94 -15.21 -24.31 -4.05
CA SER A 94 -15.77 -23.41 -5.05
C SER A 94 -17.22 -23.83 -5.32
N GLU A 95 -18.15 -23.15 -4.67
CA GLU A 95 -19.51 -23.01 -5.16
C GLU A 95 -19.84 -21.53 -5.05
N HIS A 96 -19.51 -20.78 -6.09
CA HIS A 96 -20.19 -19.57 -6.55
C HIS A 96 -19.51 -19.11 -7.84
N ASP A 97 -20.32 -18.96 -8.90
CA ASP A 97 -19.95 -18.25 -10.12
C ASP A 97 -19.67 -16.79 -9.76
N ASP A 98 -18.40 -16.49 -9.45
CA ASP A 98 -17.94 -15.13 -9.22
C ASP A 98 -17.16 -14.65 -10.45
N VAL A 99 -17.74 -13.65 -11.10
CA VAL A 99 -17.05 -12.66 -11.92
C VAL A 99 -15.66 -12.41 -11.35
N ILE A 100 -14.62 -12.67 -12.16
CA ILE A 100 -13.24 -12.26 -11.86
C ILE A 100 -13.21 -10.73 -11.88
N ILE A 101 -13.62 -10.11 -10.77
CA ILE A 101 -13.18 -8.77 -10.45
C ILE A 101 -11.69 -8.93 -10.24
N LEU A 102 -10.89 -8.37 -11.13
CA LEU A 102 -9.45 -8.19 -10.97
C LEU A 102 -9.20 -7.49 -9.62
N LYS A 103 -9.13 -8.27 -8.53
CA LYS A 103 -8.59 -7.83 -7.24
C LYS A 103 -7.24 -7.25 -7.59
N SER A 104 -7.08 -5.94 -7.38
CA SER A 104 -5.88 -5.20 -7.74
C SER A 104 -4.65 -6.05 -7.50
N THR A 105 -3.80 -6.21 -8.51
CA THR A 105 -2.48 -6.85 -8.44
C THR A 105 -1.53 -6.20 -7.41
N GLN A 106 -2.02 -5.24 -6.63
CA GLN A 106 -1.29 -4.50 -5.62
C GLN A 106 -1.45 -5.15 -4.24
N ALA A 107 -0.30 -5.50 -3.64
CA ALA A 107 -0.23 -5.98 -2.26
C ALA A 107 -0.92 -5.00 -1.29
N THR A 108 -1.70 -5.53 -0.35
CA THR A 108 -2.35 -4.71 0.69
C THR A 108 -1.29 -3.94 1.49
N ARG A 109 -1.66 -2.78 2.06
CA ARG A 109 -0.72 -1.96 2.86
C ARG A 109 0.04 -2.78 3.92
N LYS A 110 -0.63 -3.73 4.57
CA LYS A 110 -0.01 -4.60 5.59
C LYS A 110 1.03 -5.55 4.99
N GLN A 111 0.78 -6.10 3.81
CA GLN A 111 1.72 -6.98 3.10
C GLN A 111 2.95 -6.24 2.59
N ARG A 112 2.84 -4.92 2.39
CA ARG A 112 3.94 -4.07 1.93
C ARG A 112 4.93 -3.67 3.03
N ILE A 113 4.56 -3.80 4.30
CA ILE A 113 5.42 -3.41 5.44
C ILE A 113 6.51 -4.48 5.64
N VAL A 114 7.76 -4.03 5.71
CA VAL A 114 8.93 -4.87 5.95
C VAL A 114 9.36 -4.73 7.41
N ASN A 115 9.44 -5.85 8.11
CA ASN A 115 10.02 -6.00 9.42
C ASN A 115 11.53 -6.34 9.34
N HIS A 116 12.36 -5.31 9.44
CA HIS A 116 13.82 -5.43 9.45
C HIS A 116 14.39 -6.28 10.60
N THR A 117 13.63 -6.56 11.67
CA THR A 117 14.06 -7.43 12.77
C THR A 117 13.95 -8.92 12.43
N HIS A 118 13.22 -9.26 11.37
CA HIS A 118 13.07 -10.64 10.91
C HIS A 118 14.25 -11.02 9.99
N PRO A 119 15.06 -12.05 10.31
CA PRO A 119 16.29 -12.36 9.56
C PRO A 119 16.09 -12.58 8.06
N ALA A 120 15.01 -13.25 7.67
CA ALA A 120 14.72 -13.47 6.25
C ALA A 120 14.43 -12.16 5.50
N GLU A 121 13.83 -11.17 6.16
CA GLU A 121 13.55 -9.88 5.54
C GLU A 121 14.77 -8.96 5.55
N ALA A 122 15.62 -9.07 6.57
CA ALA A 122 16.92 -8.39 6.61
C ALA A 122 17.79 -8.79 5.41
N LEU A 123 17.81 -10.08 5.04
CA LEU A 123 18.52 -10.55 3.83
C LEU A 123 17.93 -9.98 2.55
N LEU A 124 16.60 -9.91 2.45
CA LEU A 124 15.94 -9.27 1.31
C LEU A 124 16.29 -7.78 1.22
N ILE A 125 16.47 -7.09 2.35
CA ILE A 125 16.88 -5.69 2.39
C ILE A 125 18.31 -5.53 1.84
N LEU A 126 19.23 -6.45 2.16
CA LEU A 126 20.59 -6.43 1.60
C LEU A 126 20.59 -6.57 0.07
N GLY A 127 19.68 -7.40 -0.46
CA GLY A 127 19.50 -7.60 -1.89
C GLY A 127 18.59 -6.58 -2.60
N ALA A 128 17.99 -5.64 -1.87
CA ALA A 128 17.01 -4.70 -2.39
C ALA A 128 17.64 -3.63 -3.29
N THR A 129 16.87 -3.16 -4.27
CA THR A 129 17.27 -2.02 -5.10
C THR A 129 17.24 -0.76 -4.26
N LYS A 130 18.43 -0.27 -3.88
CA LYS A 130 18.60 0.95 -3.10
C LYS A 130 18.46 2.16 -4.01
N ALA A 131 17.84 3.23 -3.50
CA ALA A 131 17.90 4.50 -4.21
C ALA A 131 19.32 5.07 -4.14
N GLY A 132 19.79 5.62 -5.25
CA GLY A 132 21.10 6.26 -5.33
C GLY A 132 21.17 7.58 -4.57
N SER A 133 22.38 8.12 -4.45
CA SER A 133 22.65 9.45 -3.92
C SER A 133 22.17 10.57 -4.85
N ASP A 134 21.74 10.23 -6.07
CA ASP A 134 21.15 11.13 -7.06
C ASP A 134 19.85 11.77 -6.57
N ILE A 135 19.10 11.07 -5.72
CA ILE A 135 17.91 11.60 -5.04
C ILE A 135 18.34 12.44 -3.83
N TYR A 136 18.96 11.78 -2.87
CA TYR A 136 19.65 12.39 -1.74
C TYR A 136 20.51 11.34 -1.04
N ASP A 137 21.61 11.79 -0.45
CA ASP A 137 22.47 10.94 0.33
C ASP A 137 21.82 10.64 1.70
N SER A 138 21.51 9.36 2.00
CA SER A 138 20.97 9.00 3.32
C SER A 138 22.00 9.00 4.42
N ASP A 139 23.24 8.76 4.02
CA ASP A 139 24.35 8.45 4.89
C ASP A 139 25.07 9.75 5.28
N ALA A 140 24.88 10.80 4.48
CA ALA A 140 25.15 12.17 4.87
C ALA A 140 24.38 12.56 6.16
N GLU A 141 25.07 13.35 6.98
CA GLU A 141 24.46 13.98 8.14
C GLU A 141 23.30 14.89 7.73
N SER A 142 22.33 15.05 8.63
CA SER A 142 21.26 16.00 8.36
C SER A 142 21.86 17.41 8.37
N LEU A 143 21.44 18.26 7.43
CA LEU A 143 21.84 19.66 7.45
C LEU A 143 21.31 20.32 8.73
N ASP A 144 22.05 21.31 9.22
CA ASP A 144 21.63 22.06 10.41
C ASP A 144 20.28 22.74 10.20
N GLY A 145 19.51 22.81 11.29
CA GLY A 145 18.19 23.44 11.34
C GLY A 145 17.02 22.56 10.87
N ASP A 146 15.82 23.03 11.15
CA ASP A 146 14.58 22.41 10.70
C ASP A 146 14.29 22.74 9.23
N ILE A 147 13.50 21.88 8.59
CA ILE A 147 13.01 22.15 7.24
C ILE A 147 12.14 23.41 7.23
N ALA A 148 12.27 24.20 6.16
CA ALA A 148 11.43 25.37 5.94
C ALA A 148 9.93 25.05 6.14
N ALA A 149 9.24 25.85 6.96
CA ALA A 149 7.82 25.67 7.28
C ALA A 149 6.90 25.74 6.05
N SER A 150 7.35 26.37 4.95
CA SER A 150 6.67 26.36 3.64
C SER A 150 6.60 24.95 3.03
N THR A 151 7.52 24.06 3.40
CA THR A 151 7.59 22.68 2.90
C THR A 151 6.72 21.73 3.70
N THR A 152 6.41 21.98 4.96
CA THR A 152 5.53 21.08 5.73
C THR A 152 5.02 21.78 6.96
N SER A 153 3.78 21.47 7.36
CA SER A 153 3.20 21.97 8.61
C SER A 153 3.79 21.31 9.86
N LYS A 154 4.71 20.34 9.68
CA LYS A 154 5.34 19.56 10.75
C LYS A 154 6.83 19.36 10.47
N PRO A 155 7.64 20.43 10.41
CA PRO A 155 9.05 20.34 10.02
C PRO A 155 9.86 19.46 10.97
N GLU A 156 9.48 19.38 12.24
CA GLU A 156 10.15 18.61 13.29
C GLU A 156 10.22 17.10 13.00
N LEU A 157 9.33 16.58 12.15
CA LEU A 157 9.23 15.15 11.80
C LEU A 157 10.17 14.72 10.67
N PHE A 158 10.81 15.64 9.97
CA PHE A 158 11.53 15.38 8.73
C PHE A 158 12.98 15.85 8.80
N ARG A 159 13.87 15.21 8.04
CA ARG A 159 15.30 15.58 7.99
C ARG A 159 15.51 16.72 7.00
N ASN A 160 16.25 17.75 7.41
CA ASN A 160 16.80 18.72 6.47
C ASN A 160 17.94 18.05 5.70
N ILE A 161 17.86 18.02 4.37
CA ILE A 161 18.77 17.27 3.51
C ILE A 161 19.20 18.09 2.31
N GLN A 162 20.38 17.79 1.79
CA GLN A 162 20.78 18.24 0.47
C GLN A 162 20.21 17.29 -0.59
N TRP A 163 19.45 17.85 -1.52
CA TRP A 163 18.90 17.09 -2.65
C TRP A 163 19.98 16.87 -3.71
N GLY A 164 19.99 15.67 -4.29
CA GLY A 164 20.86 15.33 -5.42
C GLY A 164 20.32 15.85 -6.77
N PRO A 165 21.06 15.59 -7.86
CA PRO A 165 20.75 16.10 -9.21
C PRO A 165 19.38 15.68 -9.73
N ALA A 166 18.89 14.49 -9.37
CA ALA A 166 17.58 13.99 -9.81
C ALA A 166 16.42 14.87 -9.31
N ALA A 167 16.63 15.67 -8.27
CA ALA A 167 15.62 16.57 -7.75
C ALA A 167 15.40 17.83 -8.64
N SER A 168 16.27 18.06 -9.64
CA SER A 168 16.18 19.17 -10.59
C SER A 168 16.14 18.73 -12.06
N ASP A 169 16.40 17.46 -12.34
CA ASP A 169 16.44 16.95 -13.71
C ASP A 169 15.04 16.80 -14.32
N THR A 170 14.80 17.56 -15.39
CA THR A 170 13.55 17.56 -16.18
C THR A 170 13.77 17.11 -17.63
N SER A 171 14.95 16.56 -17.94
CA SER A 171 15.38 16.21 -19.29
C SER A 171 14.59 15.04 -19.89
N ASN A 172 14.16 14.08 -19.07
CA ASN A 172 13.44 12.89 -19.52
C ASN A 172 11.92 13.05 -19.38
N ASP A 173 11.22 13.19 -20.51
CA ASP A 173 9.75 13.34 -20.58
C ASP A 173 8.99 12.17 -19.94
N ALA A 174 9.53 10.95 -20.05
CA ALA A 174 8.87 9.75 -19.54
C ALA A 174 8.69 9.75 -18.01
N ASP A 175 9.49 10.55 -17.30
CA ASP A 175 9.40 10.68 -15.84
C ASP A 175 8.30 11.65 -15.39
N PHE A 176 7.62 12.35 -16.31
CA PHE A 176 6.62 13.38 -16.00
C PHE A 176 5.22 13.00 -16.52
N PRO A 177 4.57 11.98 -15.94
CA PRO A 177 3.24 11.58 -16.37
C PRO A 177 2.21 12.69 -16.14
N THR A 178 1.26 12.83 -17.06
CA THR A 178 0.06 13.65 -16.89
C THR A 178 -0.91 13.02 -15.88
N GLU A 179 -0.89 11.69 -15.78
CA GLU A 179 -1.69 10.90 -14.85
C GLU A 179 -0.81 10.12 -13.85
N PRO A 180 -0.21 10.80 -12.85
CA PRO A 180 0.66 10.12 -11.88
C PRO A 180 -0.09 9.11 -11.00
N SER A 181 0.58 8.02 -10.64
CA SER A 181 0.10 7.03 -9.67
C SER A 181 0.13 7.58 -8.24
N PHE A 182 -0.79 7.10 -7.39
CA PHE A 182 -0.79 7.41 -5.96
C PHE A 182 -0.10 6.32 -5.15
N ASP A 183 1.22 6.29 -5.22
CA ASP A 183 2.01 5.31 -4.48
C ASP A 183 2.21 5.72 -3.03
N GLN A 184 1.35 5.22 -2.15
CA GLN A 184 1.42 5.53 -0.73
C GLN A 184 2.71 5.00 -0.09
N PHE A 185 3.27 5.80 0.81
CA PHE A 185 4.30 5.39 1.76
C PHE A 185 3.74 4.43 2.81
N VAL A 186 4.56 3.45 3.17
CA VAL A 186 4.31 2.50 4.26
C VAL A 186 5.33 2.69 5.38
N PRO A 187 5.02 2.30 6.63
CA PRO A 187 6.00 2.30 7.71
C PRO A 187 7.24 1.47 7.36
N GLY A 188 8.41 1.99 7.69
CA GLY A 188 9.72 1.45 7.32
C GLY A 188 10.31 2.14 6.08
N ARG A 189 11.62 2.01 5.87
CA ARG A 189 12.30 2.55 4.67
C ARG A 189 12.02 1.72 3.42
N TRP A 190 11.88 0.41 3.61
CA TRP A 190 11.67 -0.57 2.54
C TRP A 190 10.19 -0.87 2.40
N GLU A 191 9.74 -1.05 1.17
CA GLU A 191 8.42 -1.61 0.88
C GLU A 191 8.55 -2.91 0.09
N ARG A 192 7.65 -3.85 0.38
CA ARG A 192 7.51 -5.07 -0.42
C ARG A 192 6.57 -4.81 -1.59
N LEU A 193 7.01 -5.17 -2.79
CA LEU A 193 6.23 -5.10 -4.02
C LEU A 193 5.38 -6.37 -4.21
N ALA A 194 4.48 -6.35 -5.20
CA ALA A 194 3.57 -7.46 -5.47
C ALA A 194 4.28 -8.74 -5.91
N ASP A 195 5.44 -8.62 -6.55
CA ASP A 195 6.31 -9.72 -6.95
C ASP A 195 7.17 -10.27 -5.79
N GLY A 196 7.01 -9.71 -4.58
CA GLY A 196 7.77 -10.09 -3.39
C GLY A 196 9.12 -9.41 -3.23
N SER A 197 9.59 -8.67 -4.24
CA SER A 197 10.82 -7.87 -4.18
C SER A 197 10.69 -6.69 -3.22
N LEU A 198 11.83 -6.13 -2.79
CA LEU A 198 11.86 -4.96 -1.93
C LEU A 198 12.36 -3.73 -2.70
N LYS A 199 11.71 -2.59 -2.48
CA LYS A 199 12.06 -1.30 -3.07
C LYS A 199 12.32 -0.25 -1.98
N ASP A 200 13.34 0.58 -2.18
CA ASP A 200 13.59 1.73 -1.31
C ASP A 200 12.51 2.80 -1.52
N GLN A 201 11.80 3.19 -0.46
CA GLN A 201 10.76 4.22 -0.55
C GLN A 201 11.34 5.63 -0.77
N LYS A 202 12.66 5.81 -0.69
CA LYS A 202 13.34 7.05 -1.11
C LYS A 202 12.94 7.52 -2.51
N HIS A 203 12.73 6.60 -3.46
CA HIS A 203 12.32 6.93 -4.82
C HIS A 203 10.99 7.70 -4.89
N LYS A 204 10.12 7.56 -3.89
CA LYS A 204 8.82 8.24 -3.83
C LYS A 204 8.90 9.67 -3.31
N LEU A 205 10.04 10.09 -2.75
CA LEU A 205 10.20 11.42 -2.17
C LEU A 205 10.20 12.51 -3.25
N LEU A 206 10.65 12.18 -4.46
CA LEU A 206 10.53 13.04 -5.63
C LEU A 206 9.25 12.67 -6.38
N VAL A 207 8.27 13.58 -6.36
CA VAL A 207 7.04 13.42 -7.14
C VAL A 207 7.20 14.22 -8.42
N ARG A 208 7.31 13.52 -9.54
CA ARG A 208 7.40 14.10 -10.88
C ARG A 208 6.05 13.97 -11.58
N LEU A 209 5.58 15.07 -12.17
CA LEU A 209 4.30 15.10 -12.89
C LEU A 209 4.29 16.22 -13.93
N THR A 210 3.39 16.09 -14.91
CA THR A 210 3.02 17.18 -15.82
C THR A 210 1.75 17.85 -15.31
N ALA A 211 1.81 19.16 -15.09
CA ALA A 211 0.69 19.94 -14.57
C ALA A 211 -0.40 20.17 -15.64
N LYS A 212 -1.58 20.66 -15.22
CA LYS A 212 -2.72 20.97 -16.11
C LYS A 212 -2.39 21.93 -17.25
N ASP A 213 -1.40 22.80 -17.05
CA ASP A 213 -0.91 23.77 -18.02
C ASP A 213 0.22 23.22 -18.91
N GLY A 214 0.54 21.93 -18.80
CA GLY A 214 1.61 21.26 -19.54
C GLY A 214 3.01 21.43 -18.93
N ARG A 215 3.17 22.17 -17.82
CA ARG A 215 4.49 22.37 -17.19
C ARG A 215 4.94 21.11 -16.46
N LYS A 216 6.18 20.67 -16.70
CA LYS A 216 6.85 19.65 -15.89
C LYS A 216 7.17 20.18 -14.49
N MET A 217 6.84 19.42 -13.47
CA MET A 217 7.08 19.79 -12.07
C MET A 217 7.74 18.65 -11.30
N ILE A 218 8.70 19.01 -10.44
CA ILE A 218 9.31 18.09 -9.47
C ILE A 218 9.00 18.62 -8.07
N PHE A 219 8.26 17.84 -7.28
CA PHE A 219 8.04 18.14 -5.87
C PHE A 219 9.02 17.35 -5.01
N LYS A 220 9.77 18.09 -4.19
CA LYS A 220 10.73 17.56 -3.23
C LYS A 220 10.05 17.36 -1.88
N ASN A 221 9.85 16.11 -1.48
CA ASN A 221 9.23 15.78 -0.19
C ASN A 221 10.29 15.29 0.78
N PRO A 222 10.51 15.97 1.91
CA PRO A 222 11.64 15.64 2.77
C PRO A 222 11.47 14.24 3.40
N PRO A 223 12.57 13.51 3.60
CA PRO A 223 12.53 12.19 4.23
C PRO A 223 12.16 12.31 5.72
N PRO A 224 11.40 11.37 6.27
CA PRO A 224 11.17 11.29 7.71
C PRO A 224 12.48 11.18 8.50
N LYS A 225 12.55 11.77 9.71
CA LYS A 225 13.63 11.48 10.67
C LYS A 225 13.64 9.99 11.06
N ASP A 226 12.45 9.42 11.22
CA ASP A 226 12.22 8.00 11.43
C ASP A 226 11.17 7.48 10.44
N TRP A 227 11.56 6.52 9.61
CA TRP A 227 10.68 5.88 8.62
C TRP A 227 9.59 5.01 9.25
N ASN A 228 9.73 4.59 10.51
CA ASN A 228 8.69 3.87 11.25
C ASN A 228 7.67 4.82 11.91
N ASN A 229 7.92 6.12 11.93
CA ASN A 229 7.03 7.09 12.56
C ASN A 229 5.74 7.29 11.73
N GLN A 230 4.65 6.67 12.20
CA GLN A 230 3.35 6.71 11.53
C GLN A 230 2.81 8.16 11.34
N LYS A 231 3.14 9.11 12.22
CA LYS A 231 2.73 10.52 12.06
C LYS A 231 3.44 11.15 10.87
N ALA A 232 4.75 10.92 10.71
CA ALA A 232 5.53 11.42 9.59
C ALA A 232 5.05 10.82 8.26
N ILE A 233 4.87 9.48 8.21
CA ILE A 233 4.35 8.77 7.02
C ILE A 233 2.95 9.26 6.63
N THR A 234 2.08 9.51 7.61
CA THR A 234 0.74 10.07 7.35
C THR A 234 0.81 11.49 6.77
N ALA A 235 1.68 12.34 7.31
CA ALA A 235 1.88 13.69 6.81
C ALA A 235 2.44 13.69 5.38
N LEU A 236 3.40 12.81 5.10
CA LEU A 236 4.00 12.63 3.77
C LEU A 236 2.97 12.18 2.73
N ASN A 237 2.18 11.15 3.05
CA ASN A 237 1.10 10.66 2.18
C ASN A 237 0.04 11.74 1.87
N LYS A 238 -0.36 12.51 2.89
CA LYS A 238 -1.28 13.65 2.69
C LYS A 238 -0.69 14.69 1.76
N ARG A 239 0.59 15.03 1.94
CA ARG A 239 1.30 16.02 1.13
C ARG A 239 1.38 15.60 -0.34
N VAL A 240 1.86 14.39 -0.62
CA VAL A 240 1.95 13.87 -2.00
C VAL A 240 0.58 13.84 -2.67
N SER A 241 -0.44 13.35 -1.98
CA SER A 241 -1.81 13.34 -2.50
C SER A 241 -2.31 14.75 -2.84
N GLN A 242 -1.97 15.73 -2.00
CA GLN A 242 -2.36 17.13 -2.20
C GLN A 242 -1.59 17.79 -3.35
N GLN A 243 -0.30 17.47 -3.54
CA GLN A 243 0.51 17.94 -4.66
C GLN A 243 -0.07 17.46 -5.99
N ILE A 244 -0.34 16.16 -6.11
CA ILE A 244 -0.97 15.56 -7.30
C ILE A 244 -2.32 16.23 -7.58
N ARG A 245 -3.20 16.30 -6.56
CA ARG A 245 -4.55 16.87 -6.72
C ARG A 245 -4.57 18.34 -7.13
N ARG A 246 -3.64 19.17 -6.63
CA ARG A 246 -3.60 20.61 -6.96
C ARG A 246 -3.12 20.86 -8.38
N ASN A 247 -2.19 20.04 -8.86
CA ASN A 247 -1.48 20.31 -10.11
C ASN A 247 -1.97 19.47 -11.30
N THR A 248 -2.70 18.38 -11.07
CA THR A 248 -3.21 17.48 -12.11
C THR A 248 -4.74 17.38 -12.07
N SER A 249 -5.35 16.82 -13.13
CA SER A 249 -6.77 16.45 -13.15
C SER A 249 -7.05 15.15 -12.39
N VAL A 250 -6.00 14.42 -11.98
CA VAL A 250 -6.13 13.10 -11.35
C VAL A 250 -6.79 13.24 -9.98
N ARG A 251 -7.85 12.44 -9.79
CA ARG A 251 -8.54 12.32 -8.50
C ARG A 251 -8.16 10.99 -7.85
N PHE A 252 -7.79 11.03 -6.57
CA PHE A 252 -7.47 9.83 -5.78
C PHE A 252 -8.67 8.87 -5.63
N ARG A 253 -9.88 9.39 -5.76
CA ARG A 253 -11.13 8.64 -5.71
C ARG A 253 -11.97 9.05 -6.90
N LEU A 254 -12.64 8.07 -7.50
CA LEU A 254 -13.73 8.35 -8.42
C LEU A 254 -14.69 9.33 -7.75
N GLU A 255 -15.15 10.29 -8.54
CA GLU A 255 -16.14 11.25 -8.08
C GLU A 255 -17.36 10.47 -7.60
N VAL A 256 -17.67 10.60 -6.31
CA VAL A 256 -18.85 9.96 -5.76
C VAL A 256 -20.02 10.73 -6.32
N GLU A 257 -20.81 10.07 -7.17
CA GLU A 257 -22.03 10.65 -7.70
C GLU A 257 -22.86 11.22 -6.56
N SER A 258 -23.34 12.45 -6.71
CA SER A 258 -24.18 13.09 -5.70
C SER A 258 -25.51 12.36 -5.56
N TYR A 259 -26.05 12.35 -4.33
CA TYR A 259 -27.41 11.86 -4.12
C TYR A 259 -28.42 12.77 -4.81
N VAL A 260 -29.37 12.19 -5.52
CA VAL A 260 -30.47 12.94 -6.15
C VAL A 260 -31.65 13.12 -5.19
N ARG A 261 -32.65 13.90 -5.59
CA ARG A 261 -33.78 14.25 -4.73
C ARG A 261 -34.55 13.00 -4.30
N GLU A 262 -34.85 12.07 -5.21
CA GLU A 262 -35.59 10.84 -4.89
C GLU A 262 -34.84 9.97 -3.89
N GLU A 263 -33.52 9.82 -4.05
CA GLU A 263 -32.68 9.08 -3.10
C GLU A 263 -32.71 9.72 -1.71
N ARG A 264 -32.72 11.06 -1.61
CA ARG A 264 -32.78 11.75 -0.32
C ARG A 264 -34.15 11.70 0.34
N VAL A 265 -35.22 11.74 -0.45
CA VAL A 265 -36.60 11.52 0.05
C VAL A 265 -36.65 10.13 0.67
N TRP A 266 -36.21 9.11 -0.08
CA TRP A 266 -36.17 7.74 0.43
C TRP A 266 -35.33 7.62 1.70
N ILE A 267 -34.14 8.24 1.74
CA ILE A 267 -33.30 8.27 2.95
C ILE A 267 -34.08 8.87 4.12
N ASN A 268 -34.73 10.01 3.94
CA ASN A 268 -35.50 10.68 5.00
C ASN A 268 -36.63 9.79 5.54
N ASP A 269 -37.35 9.10 4.65
CA ASP A 269 -38.50 8.27 5.01
C ASP A 269 -38.10 7.01 5.78
N HIS A 270 -36.87 6.52 5.62
CA HIS A 270 -36.34 5.32 6.28
C HIS A 270 -35.44 5.64 7.49
N LEU A 271 -35.46 6.89 7.98
CA LEU A 271 -34.76 7.31 9.18
C LEU A 271 -35.74 7.70 10.29
N VAL A 272 -35.48 7.18 11.50
CA VAL A 272 -36.16 7.59 12.72
C VAL A 272 -35.19 8.43 13.54
N ASN A 273 -35.51 9.71 13.76
CA ASN A 273 -34.62 10.67 14.44
C ASN A 273 -33.22 10.75 13.82
N GLY A 274 -33.13 10.63 12.49
CA GLY A 274 -31.88 10.70 11.74
C GLY A 274 -31.01 9.43 11.83
N LYS A 275 -31.57 8.30 12.29
CA LYS A 275 -30.88 7.00 12.33
C LYS A 275 -31.74 5.91 11.65
N PRO A 276 -31.11 4.92 10.98
CA PRO A 276 -31.86 3.80 10.42
C PRO A 276 -32.51 2.96 11.52
N GLU A 277 -33.80 2.64 11.38
CA GLU A 277 -34.57 1.86 12.35
C GLU A 277 -34.07 0.41 12.46
N ASN A 278 -33.91 -0.25 11.31
CA ASN A 278 -33.49 -1.66 11.24
C ASN A 278 -31.96 -1.85 11.18
N GLY A 279 -31.22 -0.82 11.58
CA GLY A 279 -29.76 -0.79 11.52
C GLY A 279 -29.17 -0.64 10.11
N TRP A 280 -27.87 -0.37 10.05
CA TRP A 280 -27.19 0.04 8.82
C TRP A 280 -27.13 -1.04 7.73
N LYS A 281 -27.02 -2.32 8.10
CA LYS A 281 -26.88 -3.40 7.13
C LYS A 281 -28.15 -3.53 6.27
N VAL A 282 -29.32 -3.51 6.94
CA VAL A 282 -30.63 -3.60 6.28
C VAL A 282 -30.87 -2.34 5.45
N PHE A 283 -30.66 -1.17 6.04
CA PHE A 283 -30.81 0.12 5.35
C PHE A 283 -29.99 0.23 4.06
N VAL A 284 -28.72 -0.21 4.06
CA VAL A 284 -27.86 -0.20 2.86
C VAL A 284 -28.38 -1.18 1.82
N ALA A 285 -28.86 -2.36 2.22
CA ALA A 285 -29.39 -3.35 1.30
C ALA A 285 -30.68 -2.86 0.63
N GLU A 286 -31.62 -2.32 1.41
CA GLU A 286 -32.88 -1.75 0.93
C GLU A 286 -32.65 -0.54 0.01
N PHE A 287 -31.73 0.37 0.39
CA PHE A 287 -31.36 1.51 -0.46
C PHE A 287 -30.84 1.04 -1.83
N ASN A 288 -29.94 0.05 -1.83
CA ASN A 288 -29.37 -0.44 -3.08
C ASN A 288 -30.38 -1.23 -3.91
N ALA A 289 -31.29 -1.98 -3.29
CA ALA A 289 -32.41 -2.60 -4.00
C ALA A 289 -33.35 -1.56 -4.64
N ALA A 290 -33.54 -0.42 -3.97
CA ALA A 290 -34.36 0.67 -4.46
C ALA A 290 -33.73 1.40 -5.65
N PHE A 291 -32.41 1.63 -5.65
CA PHE A 291 -31.78 2.55 -6.62
C PHE A 291 -30.65 1.97 -7.48
N ALA A 292 -29.84 1.04 -6.98
CA ALA A 292 -28.64 0.62 -7.69
C ALA A 292 -28.97 0.01 -9.06
N GLY A 293 -28.25 0.45 -10.10
CA GLY A 293 -28.44 0.03 -11.48
C GLY A 293 -29.65 0.68 -12.19
N LYS A 294 -30.47 1.47 -11.49
CA LYS A 294 -31.61 2.18 -12.10
C LYS A 294 -31.16 3.53 -12.67
N MET A 295 -31.81 3.99 -13.74
CA MET A 295 -31.65 5.35 -14.27
C MET A 295 -32.79 6.21 -13.73
N LEU A 296 -32.47 7.25 -12.97
CA LEU A 296 -33.46 8.18 -12.41
C LEU A 296 -33.60 9.41 -13.30
N GLU A 297 -34.71 10.13 -13.17
CA GLU A 297 -34.95 11.35 -13.93
C GLU A 297 -33.86 12.40 -13.65
N GLY A 298 -33.34 13.03 -14.71
CA GLY A 298 -32.26 14.01 -14.60
C GLY A 298 -30.86 13.45 -14.29
N CYS A 299 -30.69 12.12 -14.23
CA CYS A 299 -29.36 11.50 -14.13
C CYS A 299 -28.81 11.12 -15.51
N GLU A 300 -27.54 11.44 -15.77
CA GLU A 300 -26.83 11.04 -17.01
C GLU A 300 -26.37 9.57 -16.99
N ALA A 301 -26.31 8.95 -15.81
CA ALA A 301 -25.81 7.58 -15.62
C ALA A 301 -26.69 6.79 -14.65
N VAL A 302 -26.60 5.45 -14.74
CA VAL A 302 -27.25 4.53 -13.79
C VAL A 302 -26.69 4.72 -12.38
N ARG A 303 -27.56 4.64 -11.37
CA ARG A 303 -27.16 4.89 -9.98
C ARG A 303 -26.19 3.81 -9.50
N PRO A 304 -25.06 4.19 -8.88
CA PRO A 304 -24.09 3.23 -8.38
C PRO A 304 -24.56 2.57 -7.08
N VAL A 305 -24.04 1.37 -6.81
CA VAL A 305 -24.17 0.73 -5.50
C VAL A 305 -23.55 1.63 -4.44
N ARG A 306 -24.32 1.99 -3.41
CA ARG A 306 -23.86 2.79 -2.28
C ARG A 306 -23.36 1.89 -1.15
N THR A 307 -22.26 2.32 -0.55
CA THR A 307 -21.69 1.65 0.62
C THR A 307 -22.24 2.27 1.91
N HIS A 308 -22.14 1.52 3.02
CA HIS A 308 -22.41 2.02 4.37
C HIS A 308 -21.75 3.39 4.61
N SER A 309 -20.44 3.52 4.35
CA SER A 309 -19.71 4.78 4.56
C SER A 309 -20.22 5.95 3.70
N SER A 310 -20.74 5.68 2.50
CA SER A 310 -21.33 6.71 1.63
C SER A 310 -22.61 7.28 2.25
N LEU A 311 -23.53 6.39 2.64
CA LEU A 311 -24.81 6.77 3.25
C LEU A 311 -24.62 7.42 4.62
N THR A 312 -23.72 6.89 5.46
CA THR A 312 -23.38 7.53 6.74
C THR A 312 -22.90 8.96 6.55
N LYS A 313 -22.04 9.24 5.57
CA LYS A 313 -21.55 10.61 5.32
C LYS A 313 -22.64 11.56 4.82
N GLU A 314 -23.56 11.07 4.00
CA GLU A 314 -24.72 11.87 3.56
C GLU A 314 -25.61 12.23 4.76
N ILE A 315 -25.90 11.24 5.60
CA ILE A 315 -26.72 11.42 6.80
C ILE A 315 -26.01 12.30 7.82
N GLU A 316 -24.72 12.14 8.08
CA GLU A 316 -23.97 13.01 9.00
C GLU A 316 -23.89 14.45 8.51
N ARG A 317 -23.74 14.65 7.19
CA ARG A 317 -23.66 15.99 6.59
C ARG A 317 -24.94 16.79 6.80
N PHE A 318 -26.10 16.15 6.72
CA PHE A 318 -27.41 16.82 6.78
C PHE A 318 -28.24 16.48 8.01
N GLY A 319 -27.80 15.55 8.85
CA GLY A 319 -28.62 14.82 9.81
C GLY A 319 -29.33 15.70 10.81
N LYS A 320 -28.60 16.50 11.59
CA LYS A 320 -29.21 17.35 12.62
C LYS A 320 -30.06 18.50 12.04
N GLY A 321 -29.71 18.97 10.84
CA GLY A 321 -30.36 20.12 10.21
C GLY A 321 -31.63 19.75 9.43
N PHE A 322 -31.64 18.57 8.82
CA PHE A 322 -32.63 18.16 7.83
C PHE A 322 -33.29 16.83 8.21
N TYR A 323 -32.58 15.71 8.09
CA TYR A 323 -33.18 14.38 8.24
C TYR A 323 -33.76 14.11 9.63
N ALA A 324 -33.12 14.58 10.70
CA ALA A 324 -33.66 14.45 12.07
C ALA A 324 -34.94 15.28 12.28
N LYS A 325 -35.23 16.23 11.38
CA LYS A 325 -36.43 17.06 11.36
C LYS A 325 -37.42 16.63 10.28
N GLY A 326 -37.20 15.48 9.62
CA GLY A 326 -38.01 15.00 8.51
C GLY A 326 -37.91 15.86 7.24
N LYS A 327 -36.87 16.69 7.10
CA LYS A 327 -36.68 17.58 5.94
C LYS A 327 -35.68 16.97 4.96
N VAL A 328 -35.93 17.19 3.66
CA VAL A 328 -35.05 16.75 2.57
C VAL A 328 -34.11 17.89 2.16
N PRO A 329 -32.77 17.69 2.15
CA PRO A 329 -31.83 18.70 1.68
C PRO A 329 -31.95 18.97 0.18
N GLU A 330 -32.22 20.23 -0.18
CA GLU A 330 -32.06 20.70 -1.55
C GLU A 330 -30.61 21.08 -1.79
N ILE A 331 -29.91 20.32 -2.62
CA ILE A 331 -28.60 20.75 -3.10
C ILE A 331 -28.85 21.76 -4.21
N GLN A 332 -28.54 23.03 -3.93
CA GLN A 332 -28.33 24.02 -4.97
C GLN A 332 -27.25 23.45 -5.90
N SER A 333 -27.64 23.12 -7.14
CA SER A 333 -26.69 22.69 -8.15
C SER A 333 -25.63 23.78 -8.25
N LYS A 334 -24.38 23.45 -7.94
CA LYS A 334 -23.26 24.41 -7.92
C LYS A 334 -22.88 24.94 -9.33
N GLY A 335 -23.77 24.80 -10.32
CA GLY A 335 -23.59 25.23 -11.71
C GLY A 335 -24.62 26.24 -12.22
N GLY A 336 -25.64 26.60 -11.42
CA GLY A 336 -26.59 27.64 -11.82
C GLY A 336 -25.98 29.04 -11.66
N LYS A 337 -25.38 29.58 -12.72
CA LYS A 337 -25.21 31.04 -12.87
C LYS A 337 -26.57 31.66 -12.53
N LYS A 338 -26.67 32.41 -11.42
CA LYS A 338 -27.91 33.09 -10.99
C LYS A 338 -28.43 33.89 -12.19
N VAL A 339 -29.41 33.35 -12.92
CA VAL A 339 -30.25 34.14 -13.81
C VAL A 339 -31.06 34.99 -12.85
N LYS A 340 -30.73 36.28 -12.75
CA LYS A 340 -31.58 37.27 -12.09
C LYS A 340 -32.92 37.20 -12.82
N SER A 341 -33.89 36.51 -12.25
CA SER A 341 -35.30 36.75 -12.56
C SER A 341 -35.55 38.20 -12.19
N LYS A 342 -35.67 39.04 -13.23
CA LYS A 342 -36.11 40.42 -13.12
C LYS A 342 -37.58 40.33 -12.69
N GLU A 343 -37.88 40.69 -11.44
CA GLU A 343 -39.24 41.07 -11.05
C GLU A 343 -39.67 42.15 -12.03
N VAL A 344 -40.70 41.84 -12.82
CA VAL A 344 -41.47 42.83 -13.54
C VAL A 344 -42.49 43.31 -12.53
N ASP A 345 -42.21 44.45 -11.92
CA ASP A 345 -43.22 45.23 -11.22
C ASP A 345 -44.27 45.62 -12.28
N GLU A 346 -45.44 44.98 -12.23
CA GLU A 346 -46.65 45.52 -12.82
C GLU A 346 -47.07 46.72 -11.97
N GLU A 347 -46.60 47.90 -12.37
CA GLU A 347 -47.23 49.16 -11.96
C GLU A 347 -48.63 49.23 -12.56
N GLU A 348 -49.63 49.26 -11.68
CA GLU A 348 -50.99 49.72 -11.96
C GLU A 348 -50.93 51.13 -12.56
N GLU A 349 -51.39 51.30 -13.81
CA GLU A 349 -51.87 52.58 -14.31
C GLU A 349 -53.40 52.66 -14.18
N VAL A 350 -53.80 53.84 -13.70
CA VAL A 350 -55.12 54.34 -13.28
C VAL A 350 -56.21 54.28 -14.34
#